data_AF-A0AAV4HKW7-F1
#
_entry.id   AF-A0AAV4HKW7-F1
#
_cell.length_a   1.000
_cell.length_b   1.000
_cell.length_c   1.000
_cell.angle_alpha   90.00
_cell.angle_beta   90.00
_cell.angle_gamma   90.00
#
_symmetry.space_group_name_H-M   'P 1'
#
loop_
_entity.id
_entity.type
_entity.pdbx_description
1 polymer ?
#
loop_
_entity_poly.entity_id
_entity_poly.type
_entity_poly.pdbx_seq_one_letter_code
_entity_poly.pdbx_strand_id
1 'polypeptide(L)'
;MVHMIEDLYENFECRELHSNQLTESFTVKTGVKQGCILSPRLFSLAIDWLMRNVTRDKHQGIQWTITSMLEDLDYADDLGLSSHRHQDIQQKTKDLCETASKI
;
A
#
# COMPACT_ATOMS: atom_id res chain seq x y z
N MET A 1 -0.32 -4.44 20.94
CA MET A 1 -0.79 -3.65 19.78
C MET A 1 -0.95 -4.54 18.55
N VAL A 2 0.07 -5.28 18.11
CA VAL A 2 -0.06 -6.22 16.97
C VAL A 2 -1.18 -7.24 17.19
N HIS A 3 -1.22 -7.91 18.36
CA HIS A 3 -2.31 -8.83 18.69
C HIS A 3 -3.72 -8.20 18.66
N MET A 4 -3.87 -6.93 19.07
CA MET A 4 -5.17 -6.24 18.96
C MET A 4 -5.60 -6.00 17.51
N ILE A 5 -4.64 -5.83 16.59
CA ILE A 5 -4.91 -5.70 15.15
C ILE A 5 -5.23 -7.08 14.58
N GLU A 6 -4.52 -8.13 15.00
CA GLU A 6 -4.82 -9.52 14.61
C GLU A 6 -6.23 -9.90 15.05
N ASP A 7 -6.58 -9.71 16.33
CA ASP A 7 -7.90 -9.97 16.88
C ASP A 7 -8.99 -9.15 16.17
N LEU A 8 -8.68 -7.91 15.77
CA LEU A 8 -9.61 -7.08 15.00
C LEU A 8 -9.91 -7.73 13.64
N TYR A 9 -8.93 -8.33 12.97
CA TYR A 9 -9.09 -8.89 11.63
C TYR A 9 -9.44 -10.38 11.62
N GLU A 10 -9.33 -11.07 12.75
CA GLU A 10 -9.68 -12.47 12.89
C GLU A 10 -11.17 -12.71 12.61
N ASN A 11 -11.46 -13.69 11.73
CA ASN A 11 -12.83 -14.08 11.33
C ASN A 11 -13.74 -12.90 10.94
N PHE A 12 -13.18 -11.85 10.34
CA PHE A 12 -13.95 -10.65 10.00
C PHE A 12 -14.96 -10.92 8.87
N GLU A 13 -16.22 -10.58 9.12
CA GLU A 13 -17.30 -10.64 8.13
C GLU A 13 -17.81 -9.25 7.78
N CYS A 14 -18.21 -9.07 6.51
CA CYS A 14 -18.83 -7.86 6.00
C CYS A 14 -20.23 -8.16 5.45
N ARG A 15 -21.08 -7.13 5.42
CA ARG A 15 -22.39 -7.11 4.74
C ARG A 15 -22.53 -5.76 4.06
N GLU A 16 -23.17 -5.75 2.91
CA GLU A 16 -23.45 -4.52 2.19
C GLU A 16 -24.91 -4.13 2.36
N LEU A 17 -25.16 -2.83 2.50
CA LEU A 17 -26.51 -2.28 2.49
C LEU A 17 -26.82 -1.79 1.06
N HIS A 18 -27.76 -2.45 0.40
CA HIS A 18 -28.21 -2.10 -0.94
C HIS A 18 -29.73 -1.95 -0.97
N SER A 19 -30.23 -0.81 -1.45
CA SER A 19 -31.68 -0.54 -1.54
C SER A 19 -32.43 -0.79 -0.22
N ASN A 20 -31.82 -0.42 0.91
CA ASN A 20 -32.33 -0.62 2.27
C ASN A 20 -32.50 -2.10 2.70
N GLN A 21 -31.85 -3.03 1.99
CA GLN A 21 -31.74 -4.44 2.36
C GLN A 21 -30.26 -4.80 2.58
N LEU A 22 -30.01 -5.62 3.60
CA LEU A 22 -28.67 -6.15 3.87
C LEU A 22 -28.44 -7.41 3.05
N THR A 23 -27.26 -7.56 2.48
CA THR A 23 -26.81 -8.82 1.88
C THR A 23 -26.55 -9.88 2.95
N GLU A 24 -26.39 -11.13 2.52
CA GLU A 24 -25.78 -12.17 3.36
C GLU A 24 -24.36 -11.76 3.77
N SER A 25 -23.88 -12.28 4.91
CA SER A 25 -22.50 -12.04 5.33
C SER A 25 -21.52 -12.85 4.51
N PHE A 26 -20.34 -12.26 4.31
CA PHE A 26 -19.21 -12.94 3.72
C PHE A 26 -17.94 -12.63 4.51
N THR A 27 -17.06 -13.62 4.61
CA THR A 27 -15.74 -13.45 5.26
C THR A 27 -14.83 -12.62 4.36
N VAL A 28 -14.24 -11.57 4.92
CA VAL A 28 -13.26 -10.73 4.25
C VAL A 28 -11.88 -11.34 4.44
N LYS A 29 -11.25 -11.75 3.34
CA LYS A 29 -9.95 -12.43 3.36
C LYS A 29 -8.76 -11.51 3.09
N THR A 30 -9.00 -10.34 2.50
CA THR A 30 -7.95 -9.43 2.03
C THR A 30 -8.37 -7.97 2.25
N GLY A 31 -7.37 -7.09 2.22
CA GLY A 31 -7.58 -5.66 2.34
C GLY A 31 -7.76 -5.19 3.78
N VAL A 32 -8.20 -3.94 3.91
CA VAL A 32 -8.45 -3.27 5.19
C VAL A 32 -9.94 -3.04 5.40
N LYS A 33 -10.37 -2.88 6.65
CA LYS A 33 -11.78 -2.62 6.98
C LYS A 33 -12.18 -1.21 6.56
N GLN A 34 -12.92 -1.07 5.47
CA GLN A 34 -13.40 0.24 5.04
C GLN A 34 -14.25 0.91 6.14
N GLY A 35 -13.97 2.18 6.43
CA GLY A 35 -14.61 2.93 7.52
C GLY A 35 -14.00 2.71 8.92
N CYS A 36 -13.05 1.78 9.08
CA CYS A 36 -12.31 1.64 10.33
C CYS A 36 -11.25 2.74 10.46
N ILE A 37 -11.16 3.36 11.64
CA ILE A 37 -10.21 4.43 11.94
C ILE A 37 -8.74 4.02 11.79
N LEU A 38 -8.43 2.73 11.98
CA LEU A 38 -7.08 2.20 11.85
C LEU A 38 -6.69 1.88 10.40
N SER A 39 -7.67 1.65 9.53
CA SER A 39 -7.43 1.15 8.19
C SER A 39 -6.61 2.07 7.29
N PRO A 40 -6.81 3.40 7.28
CA PRO A 40 -5.92 4.30 6.52
C PRO A 40 -4.46 4.17 6.94
N ARG A 41 -4.20 4.07 8.25
CA ARG A 41 -2.84 3.95 8.78
C ARG A 41 -2.20 2.60 8.46
N LEU A 42 -2.96 1.51 8.55
CA LEU A 42 -2.49 0.17 8.18
C LEU A 42 -2.18 0.09 6.68
N PHE A 43 -3.02 0.71 5.84
CA PHE A 43 -2.79 0.80 4.41
C PHE A 43 -1.51 1.57 4.09
N SER A 44 -1.32 2.77 4.67
CA SER A 44 -0.08 3.54 4.48
C SER A 44 1.17 2.79 4.93
N LEU A 45 1.10 2.00 6.02
CA LEU A 45 2.23 1.17 6.45
C LEU A 45 2.58 0.08 5.44
N ALA A 46 1.59 -0.52 4.78
CA ALA A 46 1.82 -1.52 3.74
C ALA A 46 2.47 -0.88 2.49
N ILE A 47 1.99 0.29 2.07
CA ILE A 47 2.57 1.04 0.94
C ILE A 47 3.99 1.54 1.26
N ASP A 48 4.22 2.10 2.44
CA ASP A 48 5.56 2.51 2.89
C ASP A 48 6.53 1.31 2.93
N TRP A 49 6.09 0.14 3.41
CA TRP A 49 6.89 -1.08 3.34
C TRP A 49 7.19 -1.49 1.89
N LEU A 50 6.19 -1.49 1.01
CA LEU A 50 6.35 -1.80 -0.41
C LEU A 50 7.39 -0.87 -1.05
N MET A 51 7.22 0.43 -0.89
CA MET A 51 8.08 1.44 -1.50
C MET A 51 9.50 1.42 -0.97
N ARG A 52 9.68 1.19 0.34
CA ARG A 52 11.01 0.96 0.91
C ARG A 52 11.72 -0.23 0.29
N ASN A 53 11.02 -1.33 0.01
CA ASN A 53 11.63 -2.50 -0.62
C ASN A 53 11.96 -2.26 -2.10
N VAL A 54 11.11 -1.51 -2.81
CA VAL A 54 11.33 -1.17 -4.23
C VAL A 54 12.55 -0.27 -4.40
N THR A 55 12.69 0.76 -3.56
CA THR A 55 13.67 1.84 -3.72
C THR A 55 14.98 1.60 -2.95
N ARG A 56 15.02 0.58 -2.09
CA ARG A 56 16.17 0.25 -1.24
C ARG A 56 17.48 0.21 -2.03
N ASP A 57 18.45 1.02 -1.59
CA ASP A 57 19.83 1.05 -2.10
C ASP A 57 20.00 1.35 -3.60
N LYS A 58 18.95 1.77 -4.31
CA LYS A 58 18.97 1.96 -5.77
C LYS A 58 19.28 3.39 -6.22
N HIS A 59 19.05 4.43 -5.39
CA HIS A 59 19.30 5.85 -5.70
C HIS A 59 18.88 6.22 -7.15
N GLN A 60 17.70 5.78 -7.55
CA GLN A 60 17.16 5.90 -8.91
C GLN A 60 16.20 7.07 -9.06
N GLY A 61 15.97 7.84 -7.99
CA GLY A 61 15.05 8.96 -7.93
C GLY A 61 15.54 10.24 -8.61
N ILE A 62 14.82 11.33 -8.38
CA ILE A 62 15.22 12.68 -8.77
C ILE A 62 15.95 13.34 -7.60
N GLN A 63 17.02 14.08 -7.84
CA GLN A 63 17.73 14.79 -6.77
C GLN A 63 16.82 15.87 -6.19
N TRP A 64 16.41 15.71 -4.93
CA TRP A 64 15.52 16.64 -4.24
C TRP A 64 16.30 17.68 -3.44
N THR A 65 17.36 17.25 -2.76
CA THR A 65 18.31 18.12 -2.06
C THR A 65 19.74 17.67 -2.32
N ILE A 66 20.72 18.35 -1.70
CA ILE A 66 22.13 17.96 -1.78
C ILE A 66 22.35 16.51 -1.30
N THR A 67 21.53 16.02 -0.36
CA THR A 67 21.72 14.71 0.30
C THR A 67 20.55 13.75 0.14
N SER A 68 19.46 14.13 -0.55
CA SER A 68 18.26 13.30 -0.67
C SER A 68 17.77 13.16 -2.10
N MET A 69 17.24 11.98 -2.40
CA MET A 69 16.56 11.65 -3.65
C MET A 69 15.06 11.53 -3.38
N LEU A 70 14.25 12.09 -4.27
CA LEU A 70 12.82 11.82 -4.35
C LEU A 70 12.63 10.54 -5.15
N GLU A 71 12.32 9.44 -4.47
CA GLU A 71 12.14 8.14 -5.13
C GLU A 71 10.70 7.88 -5.56
N ASP A 72 9.76 8.36 -4.75
CA ASP A 72 8.32 8.15 -4.88
C ASP A 72 7.50 9.22 -4.14
N LEU A 73 6.21 9.29 -4.49
CA LEU A 73 5.17 10.09 -3.85
C LEU A 73 3.93 9.22 -3.74
N ASP A 74 3.30 9.15 -2.59
CA ASP A 74 2.09 8.36 -2.38
C ASP A 74 0.98 9.21 -1.73
N TYR A 75 -0.26 8.95 -2.14
CA TYR A 75 -1.44 9.48 -1.48
C TYR A 75 -2.61 8.52 -1.64
N ALA A 76 -3.07 7.96 -0.51
CA ALA A 76 -4.07 6.90 -0.53
C ALA A 76 -3.66 5.81 -1.55
N ASP A 77 -4.53 5.47 -2.50
CA ASP A 77 -4.28 4.47 -3.54
C ASP A 77 -3.44 4.96 -4.73
N ASP A 78 -3.11 6.25 -4.80
CA ASP A 78 -2.27 6.82 -5.84
C ASP A 78 -0.78 6.73 -5.49
N LEU A 79 0.03 6.21 -6.43
CA LEU A 79 1.48 6.15 -6.32
C LEU A 79 2.15 6.81 -7.55
N GLY A 80 3.02 7.77 -7.28
CA GLY A 80 3.87 8.44 -8.25
C GLY A 80 5.33 7.98 -8.11
N LEU A 81 5.90 7.46 -9.20
CA LEU A 81 7.32 7.11 -9.27
C LEU A 81 8.09 8.16 -10.05
N SER A 82 9.32 8.44 -9.63
CA SER A 82 10.19 9.37 -10.36
C SER A 82 11.61 8.82 -10.55
N SER A 83 12.22 9.13 -11.70
CA SER A 83 13.60 8.76 -12.04
C SER A 83 14.18 9.67 -13.12
N HIS A 84 15.50 9.86 -13.10
CA HIS A 84 16.22 10.63 -14.13
C HIS A 84 16.38 9.90 -15.46
N ARG A 85 16.45 8.56 -15.43
CA ARG A 85 16.68 7.73 -16.63
C ARG A 85 15.46 6.87 -16.93
N HIS A 86 15.14 6.73 -18.22
CA HIS A 86 14.06 5.84 -18.67
C HIS A 86 14.27 4.37 -18.28
N GLN A 87 15.52 3.91 -18.22
CA GLN A 87 15.82 2.55 -17.78
C GLN A 87 15.52 2.34 -16.29
N ASP A 88 15.76 3.37 -15.46
CA ASP A 88 15.50 3.31 -14.03
C ASP A 88 14.01 3.28 -13.72
N ILE A 89 13.21 4.12 -14.39
CA ILE A 89 11.75 4.08 -14.19
C ILE A 89 11.16 2.75 -14.65
N GLN A 90 11.65 2.17 -15.75
CA GLN A 90 11.23 0.85 -16.21
C GLN A 90 11.59 -0.25 -15.20
N GLN A 91 12.80 -0.20 -14.62
CA GLN A 91 13.20 -1.17 -13.61
C GLN A 91 12.40 -0.99 -12.31
N LYS A 92 12.21 0.25 -11.86
CA LYS A 92 11.43 0.58 -10.66
C LYS A 92 9.99 0.09 -10.78
N THR A 93 9.34 0.27 -11.94
CA THR A 93 8.00 -0.27 -12.20
C THR A 93 7.97 -1.81 -12.16
N LYS A 94 8.98 -2.49 -12.71
CA LYS A 94 9.08 -3.97 -12.62
C LYS A 94 9.23 -4.43 -11.17
N ASP A 95 10.15 -3.81 -10.44
CA ASP A 95 10.41 -4.12 -9.03
C ASP A 95 9.17 -3.88 -8.17
N LEU A 96 8.42 -2.81 -8.46
CA LEU A 96 7.13 -2.53 -7.83
C LEU A 96 6.14 -3.67 -8.07
N CYS A 97 5.91 -4.08 -9.32
CA CYS A 97 5.00 -5.18 -9.64
C CYS A 97 5.41 -6.49 -8.97
N GLU A 98 6.71 -6.82 -8.99
CA GLU A 98 7.23 -8.03 -8.37
C GLU A 98 7.11 -8.00 -6.84
N THR A 99 7.38 -6.85 -6.21
CA THR A 99 7.32 -6.72 -4.75
C THR A 99 5.87 -6.66 -4.27
N ALA A 100 4.98 -5.98 -5.00
CA ALA A 100 3.56 -5.91 -4.69
C ALA A 100 2.87 -7.29 -4.75
N SER A 101 3.41 -8.24 -5.52
CA SER A 101 2.87 -9.61 -5.54
C SER A 101 3.09 -10.39 -4.24
N LYS A 102 3.91 -9.87 -3.30
CA LYS A 102 4.27 -10.51 -2.03
C LYS A 102 3.42 -10.06 -0.85
N ILE A 103 2.49 -9.12 -1.08
CA ILE A 103 1.60 -8.52 -0.07
C ILE A 103 0.14 -8.79 -0.41
#